data_AF-A0A820FKD2-F1
#
_entry.id   AF-A0A820FKD2-F1
#
_cell.length_a   1.000
_cell.length_b   1.000
_cell.length_c   1.000
_cell.angle_alpha   90.00
_cell.angle_beta   90.00
_cell.angle_gamma   90.00
#
_symmetry.space_group_name_H-M   'P 1'
#
loop_
_entity.id
_entity.type
_entity.pdbx_description
1 polymer ?
#
loop_
_entity_poly.entity_id
_entity_poly.type
_entity_poly.pdbx_seq_one_letter_code
_entity_poly.pdbx_strand_id
1 'polypeptide(L)'
;MSDTDKTASSGTSSSSSNSSSSLNVSQQYSTSSLEILLKQKDEPKQYIVLENKQKHLSSPAWSTFGFPAKRLSDGSYERIMGFASCSDCKDTYTYQSDGSGSTKHMLRHVCSKSSSSETNQHGPMDKFMKPRKSSSVKLCAQERTRIQDEFTKWICSSMRPFNLMSDPGMKTTLKTIVDICVKHGGSIDFEDIFVTPATISNNVNRLAQHYRSLIQPILIKQAECGALAICPDLWTDNHKKINYLGLTVYFVTSDSDFELYTFDLCCSRFNEIDKTGESVLKTGLNKVIEEPGGLALKQECIVRWLSLSNMLESIDASIEYIRSLLLSKSFKNEWHFKLNIINIDALKDLISLLSEFKNVSLLVQTGTRPSLHMACISINKLERHLNGTDADEEGEIINIYDRHEGNNERNDSD
;
A
#
# COMPACT_ATOMS: atom_id res chain seq x y z
N MET A 1 -50.28 3.29 44.69
CA MET A 1 -51.72 3.00 44.45
C MET A 1 -51.84 2.53 43.02
N SER A 2 -52.31 1.28 42.85
CA SER A 2 -52.70 0.55 41.61
C SER A 2 -51.63 0.43 40.50
N ASP A 3 -51.03 -0.74 40.23
CA ASP A 3 -51.57 -1.93 39.52
C ASP A 3 -52.12 -1.55 38.11
N THR A 4 -51.81 -2.19 36.96
CA THR A 4 -51.34 -3.55 36.65
C THR A 4 -50.99 -3.68 35.13
N ASP A 5 -50.23 -4.73 34.80
CA ASP A 5 -50.22 -5.62 33.61
C ASP A 5 -50.17 -5.07 32.16
N LYS A 6 -49.15 -5.44 31.35
CA LYS A 6 -48.91 -6.71 30.61
C LYS A 6 -50.00 -7.11 29.60
N THR A 7 -49.62 -7.15 28.32
CA THR A 7 -50.00 -8.22 27.39
C THR A 7 -49.09 -8.22 26.16
N ALA A 8 -48.51 -9.39 25.88
CA ALA A 8 -47.86 -9.73 24.62
C ALA A 8 -48.86 -10.51 23.75
N SER A 9 -48.82 -10.33 22.44
CA SER A 9 -49.41 -11.30 21.51
C SER A 9 -48.64 -11.34 20.20
N SER A 10 -48.29 -12.57 19.83
CA SER A 10 -47.71 -13.05 18.58
C SER A 10 -48.73 -13.09 17.45
N GLY A 11 -48.28 -12.88 16.21
CA GLY A 11 -49.09 -13.14 15.02
C GLY A 11 -48.24 -13.31 13.77
N THR A 12 -47.91 -14.56 13.44
CA THR A 12 -47.49 -15.00 12.10
C THR A 12 -48.72 -15.10 11.19
N SER A 13 -48.65 -14.58 9.97
CA SER A 13 -49.42 -15.10 8.85
C SER A 13 -48.75 -14.77 7.52
N SER A 14 -48.50 -15.84 6.77
CA SER A 14 -48.09 -15.86 5.36
C SER A 14 -49.34 -15.83 4.48
N SER A 15 -49.27 -15.19 3.32
CA SER A 15 -50.01 -15.61 2.13
C SER A 15 -49.35 -15.08 0.87
N SER A 16 -49.37 -15.93 -0.15
CA SER A 16 -48.63 -15.90 -1.41
C SER A 16 -49.61 -15.98 -2.58
N SER A 17 -49.27 -15.40 -3.75
CA SER A 17 -49.56 -15.90 -5.12
C SER A 17 -49.12 -14.84 -6.17
N ASN A 18 -48.09 -15.12 -6.99
CA ASN A 18 -48.08 -15.73 -8.35
C ASN A 18 -48.49 -14.76 -9.46
N SER A 19 -47.64 -14.38 -10.41
CA SER A 19 -47.21 -15.12 -11.63
C SER A 19 -46.37 -14.13 -12.50
N SER A 20 -45.42 -14.42 -13.39
CA SER A 20 -45.25 -15.54 -14.34
C SER A 20 -43.79 -15.61 -14.86
N SER A 21 -43.23 -16.83 -14.85
CA SER A 21 -42.39 -17.48 -15.87
C SER A 21 -41.34 -16.69 -16.69
N SER A 22 -40.07 -16.91 -16.36
CA SER A 22 -39.06 -17.32 -17.35
C SER A 22 -38.19 -18.43 -16.77
N LEU A 23 -38.28 -19.61 -17.37
CA LEU A 23 -37.49 -20.80 -17.05
C LEU A 23 -36.00 -20.50 -17.26
N ASN A 24 -35.26 -20.35 -16.17
CA ASN A 24 -33.83 -20.64 -16.16
C ASN A 24 -33.53 -21.31 -14.82
N VAL A 25 -33.51 -22.64 -14.82
CA VAL A 25 -32.98 -23.41 -13.70
C VAL A 25 -31.49 -23.10 -13.66
N SER A 26 -31.11 -22.04 -12.94
CA SER A 26 -29.72 -21.71 -12.68
C SER A 26 -29.14 -22.87 -11.88
N GLN A 27 -28.49 -23.79 -12.57
CA GLN A 27 -27.75 -24.88 -11.98
C GLN A 27 -26.71 -24.23 -11.06
N GLN A 28 -26.95 -24.25 -9.74
CA GLN A 28 -26.02 -23.66 -8.79
C GLN A 28 -24.75 -24.50 -8.78
N TYR A 29 -23.69 -23.94 -9.36
CA TYR A 29 -22.37 -24.53 -9.32
C TYR A 29 -21.73 -24.23 -7.95
N SER A 30 -21.03 -25.23 -7.40
CA SER A 30 -20.09 -25.06 -6.30
C SER A 30 -18.68 -25.32 -6.82
N THR A 31 -17.66 -24.88 -6.08
CA THR A 31 -16.26 -25.15 -6.46
C THR A 31 -16.02 -26.66 -6.62
N SER A 32 -16.50 -27.47 -5.67
CA SER A 32 -16.37 -28.93 -5.72
C SER A 32 -17.14 -29.58 -6.88
N SER A 33 -18.34 -29.07 -7.22
CA SER A 33 -19.08 -29.65 -8.35
C SER A 33 -18.39 -29.34 -9.69
N LEU A 34 -17.83 -28.14 -9.86
CA LEU A 34 -17.05 -27.78 -11.04
C LEU A 34 -15.76 -28.58 -11.17
N GLU A 35 -15.05 -28.85 -10.07
CA GLU A 35 -13.86 -29.70 -10.10
C GLU A 35 -14.14 -31.10 -10.62
N ILE A 36 -15.25 -31.70 -10.17
CA ILE A 36 -15.68 -33.03 -10.62
C ILE A 36 -15.99 -32.99 -12.12
N LEU A 37 -16.78 -32.01 -12.55
CA LEU A 37 -17.21 -31.85 -13.95
C LEU A 37 -16.02 -31.59 -14.90
N LEU A 38 -15.05 -30.77 -14.50
CA LEU A 38 -13.84 -30.49 -15.30
C LEU A 38 -12.86 -31.67 -15.37
N LYS A 39 -12.93 -32.62 -14.43
CA LYS A 39 -12.08 -33.82 -14.37
C LYS A 39 -12.70 -35.02 -15.10
N GLN A 40 -13.96 -34.94 -15.52
CA GLN A 40 -14.62 -35.99 -16.30
C GLN A 40 -13.92 -36.20 -17.65
N LYS A 41 -13.78 -37.48 -18.04
CA LYS A 41 -13.12 -37.90 -19.28
C LYS A 41 -14.12 -38.16 -20.40
N ASP A 42 -15.10 -37.28 -20.54
CA ASP A 42 -16.11 -37.40 -21.58
C ASP A 42 -15.57 -36.85 -22.91
N GLU A 43 -15.80 -37.59 -23.99
CA GLU A 43 -15.49 -37.19 -25.37
C GLU A 43 -16.82 -37.12 -26.14
N PRO A 44 -17.27 -35.92 -26.57
CA PRO A 44 -16.63 -34.61 -26.43
C PRO A 44 -16.80 -34.00 -25.04
N LYS A 45 -15.79 -33.25 -24.57
CA LYS A 45 -15.78 -32.64 -23.23
C LYS A 45 -16.92 -31.65 -23.04
N GLN A 46 -17.81 -31.96 -22.11
CA GLN A 46 -18.94 -31.10 -21.73
C GLN A 46 -18.49 -29.84 -20.99
N TYR A 47 -17.37 -29.89 -20.26
CA TYR A 47 -16.83 -28.77 -19.50
C TYR A 47 -15.34 -28.55 -19.78
N ILE A 48 -14.93 -27.29 -19.94
CA ILE A 48 -13.53 -26.91 -20.19
C ILE A 48 -13.13 -25.69 -19.35
N VAL A 49 -11.83 -25.38 -19.34
CA VAL A 49 -11.30 -24.13 -18.79
C VAL A 49 -10.91 -23.24 -19.96
N LEU A 50 -11.59 -22.10 -20.13
CA LEU A 50 -11.29 -21.08 -21.11
C LEU A 50 -10.14 -20.21 -20.63
N GLU A 51 -9.21 -19.91 -21.53
CA GLU A 51 -8.08 -19.04 -21.23
C GLU A 51 -8.53 -17.58 -21.08
N ASN A 52 -7.97 -16.86 -20.11
CA ASN A 52 -8.23 -15.43 -19.97
C ASN A 52 -7.50 -14.65 -21.08
N LYS A 53 -8.23 -14.03 -22.01
CA LYS A 53 -7.60 -13.27 -23.11
C LYS A 53 -6.88 -11.99 -22.63
N GLN A 54 -7.20 -11.49 -21.43
CA GLN A 54 -6.59 -10.29 -20.84
C GLN A 54 -5.42 -10.62 -19.87
N LYS A 55 -4.75 -11.77 -20.08
CA LYS A 55 -3.58 -12.25 -19.31
C LYS A 55 -2.54 -11.17 -18.98
N HIS A 56 -2.25 -10.28 -19.92
CA HIS A 56 -1.15 -9.30 -19.82
C HIS A 56 -1.48 -8.05 -19.01
N LEU A 57 -2.77 -7.73 -18.85
CA LEU A 57 -3.25 -6.56 -18.10
C LEU A 57 -3.71 -6.93 -16.68
N SER A 58 -3.60 -8.21 -16.31
CA SER A 58 -4.13 -8.75 -15.06
C SER A 58 -3.09 -9.57 -14.30
N SER A 59 -3.37 -9.83 -13.01
CA SER A 59 -2.50 -10.54 -12.06
C SER A 59 -1.76 -11.77 -12.65
N PRO A 60 -0.51 -12.05 -12.23
CA PRO A 60 0.26 -13.22 -12.68
C PRO A 60 -0.45 -14.57 -12.51
N ALA A 61 -1.48 -14.65 -11.66
CA ALA A 61 -2.30 -15.85 -11.50
C ALA A 61 -2.92 -16.35 -12.82
N TRP A 62 -3.22 -15.46 -13.77
CA TRP A 62 -3.90 -15.83 -15.02
C TRP A 62 -3.03 -16.58 -16.03
N SER A 63 -1.73 -16.74 -15.78
CA SER A 63 -0.90 -17.66 -16.57
C SER A 63 -1.25 -19.13 -16.32
N THR A 64 -1.82 -19.45 -15.15
CA THR A 64 -2.10 -20.83 -14.71
C THR A 64 -3.60 -21.10 -14.58
N PHE A 65 -4.41 -20.04 -14.50
CA PHE A 65 -5.85 -20.10 -14.27
C PHE A 65 -6.64 -19.59 -15.47
N GLY A 66 -7.84 -20.14 -15.65
CA GLY A 66 -8.82 -19.68 -16.62
C GLY A 66 -10.24 -19.75 -16.07
N PHE A 67 -11.23 -19.53 -16.93
CA PHE A 67 -12.63 -19.52 -16.55
C PHE A 67 -13.30 -20.86 -16.90
N PRO A 68 -13.96 -21.54 -15.95
CA PRO A 68 -14.72 -22.74 -16.28
C PRO A 68 -15.86 -22.40 -17.26
N ALA A 69 -16.11 -23.28 -18.22
CA ALA A 69 -17.15 -23.11 -19.24
C ALA A 69 -17.85 -24.43 -19.58
N LYS A 70 -19.14 -24.33 -19.93
CA LYS A 70 -20.01 -25.45 -20.30
C LYS A 70 -20.28 -25.42 -21.80
N ARG A 71 -20.29 -26.60 -22.43
CA ARG A 71 -20.62 -26.72 -23.85
C ARG A 71 -22.11 -26.53 -24.10
N LEU A 72 -22.46 -25.70 -25.07
CA LEU A 72 -23.82 -25.47 -25.56
C LEU A 72 -24.17 -26.44 -26.70
N SER A 73 -25.45 -26.46 -27.07
CA SER A 73 -25.99 -27.34 -28.13
C SER A 73 -25.43 -27.03 -29.52
N ASP A 74 -25.00 -25.79 -29.76
CA ASP A 74 -24.34 -25.34 -30.99
C ASP A 74 -22.85 -25.69 -31.04
N GLY A 75 -22.32 -26.33 -29.99
CA GLY A 75 -20.91 -26.71 -29.86
C GLY A 75 -20.00 -25.62 -29.30
N SER A 76 -20.52 -24.41 -29.05
CA SER A 76 -19.80 -23.32 -28.39
C SER A 76 -19.69 -23.55 -26.87
N TYR A 77 -18.94 -22.69 -26.17
CA TYR A 77 -18.73 -22.80 -24.72
C TYR A 77 -19.16 -21.51 -24.02
N GLU A 78 -20.04 -21.64 -23.03
CA GLU A 78 -20.53 -20.56 -22.18
C GLU A 78 -19.75 -20.52 -20.87
N ARG A 79 -19.25 -19.34 -20.50
CA ARG A 79 -18.51 -19.12 -19.25
C ARG A 79 -19.42 -19.26 -18.03
N ILE A 80 -18.96 -19.99 -17.03
CA ILE A 80 -19.59 -20.09 -15.72
C ILE A 80 -19.05 -18.96 -14.83
N MET A 81 -19.91 -17.99 -14.53
CA MET A 81 -19.55 -16.79 -13.76
C MET A 81 -19.31 -17.09 -12.28
N GLY A 82 -18.48 -16.28 -11.62
CA GLY A 82 -18.19 -16.42 -10.19
C GLY A 82 -17.06 -17.39 -9.83
N PHE A 83 -16.39 -17.98 -10.83
CA PHE A 83 -15.35 -19.00 -10.60
C PHE A 83 -14.12 -18.82 -11.49
N ALA A 84 -12.99 -19.35 -11.03
CA ALA A 84 -11.75 -19.51 -11.79
C ALA A 84 -11.15 -20.89 -11.49
N SER A 85 -10.65 -21.58 -12.51
CA SER A 85 -10.14 -22.95 -12.41
C SER A 85 -8.73 -23.06 -12.95
N CYS A 86 -7.88 -23.86 -12.28
CA CYS A 86 -6.53 -24.13 -12.74
C CYS A 86 -6.57 -24.93 -14.05
N SER A 87 -5.78 -24.52 -15.04
CA SER A 87 -5.75 -25.18 -16.36
C SER A 87 -5.24 -26.62 -16.28
N ASP A 88 -4.42 -26.96 -15.28
CA ASP A 88 -3.75 -28.26 -15.19
C ASP A 88 -4.46 -29.25 -14.25
N CYS A 89 -4.65 -28.86 -12.98
CA CYS A 89 -5.24 -29.73 -11.97
C CYS A 89 -6.77 -29.63 -11.91
N LYS A 90 -7.36 -28.59 -12.53
CA LYS A 90 -8.80 -28.30 -12.54
C LYS A 90 -9.41 -27.89 -11.19
N ASP A 91 -8.59 -27.59 -10.19
CA ASP A 91 -9.07 -27.07 -8.91
C ASP A 91 -9.72 -25.70 -9.11
N THR A 92 -10.85 -25.46 -8.45
CA THR A 92 -11.75 -24.32 -8.74
C THR A 92 -11.94 -23.43 -7.52
N TYR A 93 -11.84 -22.11 -7.73
CA TYR A 93 -11.94 -21.08 -6.71
C TYR A 93 -13.08 -20.12 -7.04
N THR A 94 -13.67 -19.52 -6.01
CA THR A 94 -14.63 -18.41 -6.18
C THR A 94 -13.88 -17.15 -6.62
N TYR A 95 -14.40 -16.48 -7.63
CA TYR A 95 -13.82 -15.28 -8.22
C TYR A 95 -14.91 -14.34 -8.72
N GLN A 96 -15.05 -13.18 -8.08
CA GLN A 96 -15.98 -12.13 -8.50
C GLN A 96 -15.40 -11.38 -9.70
N SER A 97 -16.17 -11.31 -10.78
CA SER A 97 -15.76 -10.71 -12.06
C SER A 97 -16.08 -9.21 -12.17
N ASP A 98 -16.54 -8.58 -11.09
CA ASP A 98 -16.93 -7.17 -11.00
C ASP A 98 -15.75 -6.22 -10.72
N GLY A 99 -14.51 -6.71 -10.86
CA GLY A 99 -13.30 -5.94 -10.59
C GLY A 99 -12.89 -5.89 -9.10
N SER A 100 -13.74 -6.34 -8.17
CA SER A 100 -13.41 -6.42 -6.74
C SER A 100 -12.71 -7.73 -6.34
N GLY A 101 -12.69 -8.71 -7.25
CA GLY A 101 -12.16 -10.06 -7.02
C GLY A 101 -10.64 -10.12 -6.81
N SER A 102 -10.22 -10.41 -5.58
CA SER A 102 -8.80 -10.63 -5.23
C SER A 102 -8.26 -11.96 -5.77
N THR A 103 -7.13 -11.93 -6.49
CA THR A 103 -6.44 -13.15 -6.98
C THR A 103 -5.58 -13.86 -5.94
N LYS A 104 -5.65 -13.45 -4.65
CA LYS A 104 -4.76 -13.95 -3.58
C LYS A 104 -4.87 -15.47 -3.36
N HIS A 105 -6.05 -16.06 -3.53
CA HIS A 105 -6.26 -17.50 -3.35
C HIS A 105 -5.63 -18.32 -4.49
N MET A 106 -5.72 -17.81 -5.72
CA MET A 106 -5.11 -18.43 -6.91
C MET A 106 -3.58 -18.38 -6.85
N LEU A 107 -2.99 -17.26 -6.41
CA LEU A 107 -1.53 -17.13 -6.26
C LEU A 107 -0.93 -18.07 -5.20
N ARG A 108 -1.74 -18.60 -4.28
CA ARG A 108 -1.30 -19.58 -3.26
C ARG A 108 -1.43 -21.03 -3.73
N HIS A 109 -2.05 -21.25 -4.88
CA HIS A 109 -2.23 -22.58 -5.46
C HIS A 109 -0.89 -23.17 -5.88
N VAL A 110 -0.67 -24.45 -5.57
CA VAL A 110 0.49 -25.22 -6.03
C VAL A 110 -0.06 -26.40 -6.83
N CYS A 111 0.12 -26.35 -8.14
CA CYS A 111 -0.39 -27.38 -9.04
C CYS A 111 0.47 -28.65 -8.94
N SER A 112 -0.16 -29.78 -8.57
CA SER A 112 0.54 -31.05 -8.40
C SER A 112 1.01 -31.71 -9.71
N LYS A 113 0.63 -31.19 -10.89
CA LYS A 113 0.90 -31.82 -12.20
C LYS A 113 2.07 -31.23 -12.98
N SER A 114 2.75 -30.19 -12.50
CA SER A 114 3.86 -29.56 -13.23
C SER A 114 5.21 -30.32 -13.14
N SER A 115 5.21 -31.64 -12.97
CA SER A 115 6.42 -32.44 -12.76
C SER A 115 6.46 -33.79 -13.49
N SER A 116 5.74 -33.93 -14.61
CA SER A 116 5.82 -35.16 -15.43
C SER A 116 5.75 -34.89 -16.94
N SER A 117 6.92 -34.84 -17.57
CA SER A 117 7.19 -35.25 -18.96
C SER A 117 8.64 -35.78 -18.99
N GLU A 118 8.79 -37.10 -18.92
CA GLU A 118 9.09 -38.03 -20.02
C GLU A 118 10.60 -38.23 -20.31
N THR A 119 11.06 -39.40 -19.85
CA THR A 119 12.06 -40.31 -20.43
C THR A 119 12.95 -39.82 -21.59
N ASN A 120 14.26 -39.75 -21.32
CA ASN A 120 15.27 -40.22 -22.27
C ASN A 120 16.38 -40.98 -21.53
N GLN A 121 16.61 -42.20 -21.98
CA GLN A 121 17.65 -43.12 -21.52
C GLN A 121 19.01 -42.62 -22.00
N HIS A 122 19.97 -42.32 -21.12
CA HIS A 122 21.40 -42.33 -21.43
C HIS A 122 22.24 -42.56 -20.15
N GLY A 123 23.11 -43.57 -20.22
CA GLY A 123 24.45 -43.68 -19.62
C GLY A 123 24.65 -43.56 -18.09
N PRO A 124 25.36 -44.51 -17.43
CA PRO A 124 25.76 -44.37 -16.04
C PRO A 124 27.07 -43.57 -15.94
N MET A 125 27.05 -42.23 -16.15
CA MET A 125 28.18 -41.37 -15.72
C MET A 125 27.85 -39.92 -15.32
N ASP A 126 26.60 -39.45 -15.39
CA ASP A 126 26.24 -38.06 -14.99
C ASP A 126 25.78 -37.91 -13.52
N LYS A 127 26.47 -38.56 -12.57
CA LYS A 127 26.13 -38.44 -11.14
C LYS A 127 26.73 -37.23 -10.41
N PHE A 128 27.48 -36.35 -11.06
CA PHE A 128 28.23 -35.30 -10.35
C PHE A 128 27.74 -33.85 -10.52
N MET A 129 26.77 -33.54 -11.38
CA MET A 129 26.23 -32.17 -11.45
C MET A 129 24.73 -32.16 -11.78
N LYS A 130 23.88 -32.48 -10.79
CA LYS A 130 22.46 -32.09 -10.87
C LYS A 130 22.28 -30.74 -10.17
N PRO A 131 21.83 -29.68 -10.88
CA PRO A 131 21.42 -28.45 -10.22
C PRO A 131 20.27 -28.78 -9.27
N ARG A 132 20.42 -28.39 -7.98
CA ARG A 132 19.37 -28.53 -6.97
C ARG A 132 18.11 -27.82 -7.49
N LYS A 133 17.08 -28.59 -7.81
CA LYS A 133 15.73 -28.06 -8.05
C LYS A 133 15.34 -27.26 -6.80
N SER A 134 15.08 -25.96 -6.94
CA SER A 134 14.62 -25.09 -5.85
C SER A 134 13.18 -25.45 -5.50
N SER A 135 12.98 -26.55 -4.75
CA SER A 135 11.72 -26.78 -4.07
C SER A 135 11.58 -25.70 -3.01
N SER A 136 10.64 -24.76 -3.19
CA SER A 136 10.29 -23.81 -2.16
C SER A 136 9.76 -24.58 -0.95
N VAL A 137 10.60 -24.77 0.06
CA VAL A 137 10.21 -25.47 1.29
C VAL A 137 9.20 -24.57 2.01
N LYS A 138 7.98 -25.06 2.19
CA LYS A 138 6.98 -24.38 3.02
C LYS A 138 7.28 -24.70 4.49
N LEU A 139 7.49 -23.68 5.31
CA LEU A 139 7.61 -23.82 6.76
C LEU A 139 6.36 -24.51 7.33
N CYS A 140 6.55 -25.41 8.29
CA CYS A 140 5.45 -26.02 9.03
C CYS A 140 4.83 -25.02 10.02
N ALA A 141 3.69 -25.37 10.61
CA ALA A 141 2.99 -24.48 11.55
C ALA A 141 3.84 -24.17 12.79
N GLN A 142 4.51 -25.19 13.35
CA GLN A 142 5.34 -25.05 14.54
C GLN A 142 6.54 -24.12 14.32
N GLU A 143 7.20 -24.20 13.16
CA GLU A 143 8.30 -23.31 12.79
C GLU A 143 7.84 -21.85 12.66
N ARG A 144 6.66 -21.63 12.05
CA ARG A 144 6.08 -20.29 11.95
C ARG A 144 5.79 -19.69 13.33
N THR A 145 5.17 -20.45 14.22
CA THR A 145 4.89 -20.01 15.59
C THR A 145 6.19 -19.68 16.32
N ARG A 146 7.21 -20.54 16.21
CA ARG A 146 8.51 -20.29 16.83
C ARG A 146 9.16 -19.00 16.34
N ILE A 147 9.16 -18.76 15.03
CA ILE A 147 9.68 -17.51 14.44
C ILE A 147 8.91 -16.30 14.97
N GLN A 148 7.58 -16.39 15.02
CA GLN A 148 6.73 -15.33 15.55
C GLN A 148 7.05 -15.02 17.02
N ASP A 149 7.24 -16.05 17.85
CA ASP A 149 7.57 -15.89 19.27
C ASP A 149 8.93 -15.20 19.46
N GLU A 150 9.94 -15.58 18.67
CA GLU A 150 11.27 -14.95 18.74
C GLU A 150 11.24 -13.48 18.29
N PHE A 151 10.52 -13.15 17.21
CA PHE A 151 10.34 -11.75 16.83
C PHE A 151 9.58 -10.95 17.89
N THR A 152 8.57 -11.55 18.52
CA THR A 152 7.81 -10.91 19.59
C THR A 152 8.71 -10.62 20.79
N LYS A 153 9.51 -11.59 21.23
CA LYS A 153 10.49 -11.42 22.31
C LYS A 153 11.52 -10.35 21.97
N TRP A 154 12.03 -10.32 20.73
CA TRP A 154 13.00 -9.31 20.31
C TRP A 154 12.41 -7.91 20.33
N ILE A 155 11.19 -7.74 19.80
CA ILE A 155 10.46 -6.46 19.81
C ILE A 155 10.26 -5.97 21.24
N CYS A 156 9.76 -6.82 22.13
CA CYS A 156 9.50 -6.44 23.52
C CYS A 156 10.79 -6.17 24.30
N SER A 157 11.84 -6.98 24.13
CA SER A 157 13.09 -6.84 24.89
C SER A 157 13.93 -5.66 24.44
N SER A 158 13.91 -5.34 23.15
CA SER A 158 14.71 -4.26 22.56
C SER A 158 13.91 -3.00 22.22
N MET A 159 12.64 -2.94 22.64
CA MET A 159 11.71 -1.83 22.41
C MET A 159 11.68 -1.39 20.93
N ARG A 160 11.68 -2.36 20.01
CA ARG A 160 11.66 -2.10 18.56
C ARG A 160 10.24 -1.81 18.09
N PRO A 161 10.04 -0.97 17.06
CA PRO A 161 8.71 -0.72 16.53
C PRO A 161 8.21 -1.94 15.73
N PHE A 162 6.90 -2.21 15.79
CA PHE A 162 6.28 -3.36 15.12
C PHE A 162 6.42 -3.31 13.58
N ASN A 163 6.49 -2.11 13.01
CA ASN A 163 6.64 -1.92 11.56
C ASN A 163 7.96 -2.46 11.00
N LEU A 164 8.95 -2.74 11.86
CA LEU A 164 10.21 -3.41 11.49
C LEU A 164 9.98 -4.74 10.75
N MET A 165 8.90 -5.46 11.08
CA MET A 165 8.55 -6.73 10.41
C MET A 165 8.12 -6.56 8.95
N SER A 166 7.69 -5.35 8.58
CA SER A 166 7.31 -5.01 7.22
C SER A 166 8.46 -4.47 6.39
N ASP A 167 9.57 -4.07 7.03
CA ASP A 167 10.71 -3.42 6.40
C ASP A 167 11.38 -4.29 5.32
N PRO A 168 11.49 -3.81 4.06
CA PRO A 168 12.15 -4.54 2.98
C PRO A 168 13.65 -4.78 3.21
N GLY A 169 14.33 -3.86 3.89
CA GLY A 169 15.76 -3.97 4.20
C GLY A 169 16.05 -5.10 5.18
N MET A 170 15.23 -5.20 6.24
CA MET A 170 15.30 -6.29 7.21
C MET A 170 15.04 -7.65 6.55
N LYS A 171 14.01 -7.76 5.70
CA LYS A 171 13.70 -8.99 4.95
C LYS A 171 14.85 -9.41 4.04
N THR A 172 15.43 -8.47 3.31
CA THR A 172 16.60 -8.71 2.46
C THR A 172 17.79 -9.19 3.29
N THR A 173 18.07 -8.54 4.42
CA THR A 173 19.16 -8.90 5.32
C THR A 173 18.99 -10.31 5.89
N LEU A 174 17.80 -10.65 6.38
CA LEU A 174 17.49 -12.00 6.87
C LEU A 174 17.64 -13.06 5.78
N LYS A 175 17.20 -12.75 4.56
CA LYS A 175 17.40 -13.64 3.41
C LYS A 175 18.88 -13.86 3.14
N THR A 176 19.70 -12.81 3.14
CA THR A 176 21.16 -12.92 2.97
C THR A 176 21.79 -13.82 4.04
N ILE A 177 21.38 -13.67 5.31
CA ILE A 177 21.85 -14.52 6.40
C ILE A 177 21.47 -15.99 6.16
N VAL A 178 20.22 -16.28 5.78
CA VAL A 178 19.77 -17.64 5.47
C VAL A 178 20.57 -18.23 4.30
N ASP A 179 20.78 -17.47 3.23
CA ASP A 179 21.53 -17.91 2.05
C ASP A 179 22.99 -18.23 2.42
N ILE A 180 23.60 -17.44 3.31
CA ILE A 180 24.93 -17.71 3.88
C ILE A 180 24.90 -19.00 4.72
N CYS A 181 23.96 -19.16 5.65
CA CYS A 181 23.83 -20.37 6.47
C CYS A 181 23.66 -21.65 5.62
N VAL A 182 22.84 -21.59 4.56
CA VAL A 182 22.64 -22.71 3.62
C VAL A 182 23.94 -23.04 2.89
N LYS A 183 24.70 -22.03 2.45
CA LYS A 183 25.98 -22.21 1.75
C LYS A 183 27.02 -22.93 2.62
N HIS A 184 27.05 -22.67 3.92
CA HIS A 184 28.02 -23.27 4.85
C HIS A 184 27.45 -24.48 5.64
N GLY A 185 26.32 -25.04 5.22
CA GLY A 185 25.75 -26.24 5.85
C GLY A 185 25.24 -26.04 7.28
N GLY A 186 24.87 -24.81 7.65
CA GLY A 186 24.29 -24.47 8.96
C GLY A 186 25.29 -24.36 10.11
N SER A 187 26.59 -24.60 9.84
CA SER A 187 27.64 -24.49 10.85
C SER A 187 28.34 -23.13 10.75
N ILE A 188 27.62 -22.05 11.06
CA ILE A 188 28.18 -20.70 11.15
C ILE A 188 27.96 -20.17 12.57
N ASP A 189 28.99 -19.59 13.16
CA ASP A 189 28.85 -18.80 14.38
C ASP A 189 28.18 -17.46 14.04
N PHE A 190 27.06 -17.15 14.69
CA PHE A 190 26.33 -15.91 14.44
C PHE A 190 27.12 -14.68 14.88
N GLU A 191 28.05 -14.82 15.82
CA GLU A 191 28.95 -13.72 16.22
C GLU A 191 29.89 -13.30 15.07
N ASP A 192 30.19 -14.21 14.14
CA ASP A 192 30.99 -13.90 12.93
C ASP A 192 30.16 -13.17 11.86
N ILE A 193 28.82 -13.27 11.94
CA ILE A 193 27.91 -12.62 10.99
C ILE A 193 27.64 -11.17 11.41
N PHE A 194 27.46 -10.93 12.70
CA PHE A 194 27.10 -9.62 13.21
C PHE A 194 28.32 -8.71 13.37
N VAL A 195 28.23 -7.53 12.78
CA VAL A 195 29.27 -6.50 12.90
C VAL A 195 28.89 -5.48 13.96
N THR A 196 29.90 -4.87 14.59
CA THR A 196 29.67 -3.86 15.63
C THR A 196 28.95 -2.62 15.09
N PRO A 197 28.23 -1.86 15.93
CA PRO A 197 27.60 -0.60 15.54
C PRO A 197 28.59 0.41 14.93
N ALA A 198 29.84 0.45 15.42
CA ALA A 198 30.88 1.32 14.89
C ALA A 198 31.25 0.93 13.44
N THR A 199 31.37 -0.37 13.16
CA THR A 199 31.63 -0.87 11.80
C THR A 199 30.49 -0.52 10.84
N ILE A 200 29.23 -0.68 11.27
CA ILE A 200 28.07 -0.28 10.47
C ILE A 200 28.08 1.22 10.21
N SER A 201 28.33 2.05 11.24
CA SER A 201 28.40 3.51 11.11
C SER A 201 29.46 3.93 10.07
N ASN A 202 30.66 3.36 10.14
CA ASN A 202 31.73 3.61 9.18
C ASN A 202 31.34 3.17 7.76
N ASN A 203 30.68 2.02 7.62
CA ASN A 203 30.17 1.55 6.33
C ASN A 203 29.08 2.45 5.76
N VAL A 204 28.16 2.96 6.59
CA VAL A 204 27.14 3.92 6.18
C VAL A 204 27.80 5.19 5.65
N ASN A 205 28.80 5.73 6.34
CA ASN A 205 29.53 6.91 5.90
C ASN A 205 30.25 6.67 4.56
N ARG A 206 30.92 5.51 4.40
CA ARG A 206 31.59 5.13 3.16
C ARG A 206 30.61 4.99 1.99
N LEU A 207 29.47 4.32 2.22
CA LEU A 207 28.43 4.18 1.21
C LEU A 207 27.82 5.54 0.84
N ALA A 208 27.55 6.40 1.82
CA ALA A 208 27.04 7.73 1.57
C ALA A 208 28.00 8.56 0.72
N GLN A 209 29.31 8.54 1.03
CA GLN A 209 30.34 9.21 0.21
C GLN A 209 30.38 8.67 -1.22
N HIS A 210 30.31 7.35 -1.38
CA HIS A 210 30.27 6.73 -2.70
C HIS A 210 29.05 7.20 -3.50
N TYR A 211 27.84 7.14 -2.93
CA TYR A 211 26.64 7.61 -3.62
C TYR A 211 26.69 9.11 -3.93
N ARG A 212 27.23 9.94 -3.02
CA ARG A 212 27.45 11.37 -3.30
C ARG A 212 28.36 11.59 -4.50
N SER A 213 29.45 10.83 -4.63
CA SER A 213 30.35 10.93 -5.79
C SER A 213 29.67 10.57 -7.12
N LEU A 214 28.66 9.69 -7.09
CA LEU A 214 27.87 9.31 -8.26
C LEU A 214 26.82 10.38 -8.62
N ILE A 215 26.16 10.94 -7.60
CA ILE A 215 25.06 11.89 -7.78
C ILE A 215 25.55 13.32 -8.07
N GLN A 216 26.68 13.73 -7.47
CA GLN A 216 27.24 15.07 -7.64
C GLN A 216 27.36 15.55 -9.10
N PRO A 217 27.96 14.80 -10.04
CA PRO A 217 28.07 15.26 -11.43
C PRO A 217 26.69 15.41 -12.10
N ILE A 218 25.71 14.59 -11.71
CA ILE A 218 24.34 14.70 -12.21
C ILE A 218 23.73 16.02 -11.74
N LEU A 219 23.85 16.34 -10.45
CA LEU A 219 23.31 17.58 -9.89
C LEU A 219 23.96 18.83 -10.50
N ILE A 220 25.27 18.81 -10.73
CA ILE A 220 25.98 19.93 -11.39
C ILE A 220 25.42 20.14 -12.80
N LYS A 221 25.32 19.08 -13.61
CA LYS A 221 24.75 19.16 -14.96
C LYS A 221 23.32 19.73 -14.94
N GLN A 222 22.46 19.26 -14.03
CA GLN A 222 21.08 19.74 -13.93
C GLN A 222 21.01 21.20 -13.49
N ALA A 223 21.90 21.63 -12.59
CA ALA A 223 22.01 23.04 -12.17
C ALA A 223 22.45 23.94 -13.34
N GLU A 224 23.48 23.53 -14.09
CA GLU A 224 23.97 24.27 -15.26
C GLU A 224 22.91 24.41 -16.36
N CYS A 225 22.05 23.40 -16.52
CA CYS A 225 20.92 23.44 -17.45
C CYS A 225 19.70 24.18 -16.91
N GLY A 226 19.72 24.69 -15.67
CA GLY A 226 18.57 25.34 -15.03
C GLY A 226 17.38 24.40 -14.74
N ALA A 227 17.63 23.09 -14.70
CA ALA A 227 16.61 22.04 -14.51
C ALA A 227 16.61 21.44 -13.08
N LEU A 228 17.38 22.03 -12.16
CA LEU A 228 17.47 21.62 -10.77
C LEU A 228 16.60 22.52 -9.88
N ALA A 229 15.67 21.91 -9.15
CA ALA A 229 14.90 22.57 -8.10
C ALA A 229 15.37 22.08 -6.72
N ILE A 230 15.40 22.98 -5.74
CA ILE A 230 15.77 22.68 -4.34
C ILE A 230 14.59 23.06 -3.46
N CYS A 231 14.12 22.14 -2.63
CA CYS A 231 13.10 22.36 -1.62
C CYS A 231 13.75 22.35 -0.23
N PRO A 232 13.90 23.52 0.42
CA PRO A 232 14.26 23.58 1.82
C PRO A 232 13.04 23.31 2.70
N ASP A 233 13.16 22.34 3.61
CA ASP A 233 12.17 22.05 4.65
C ASP A 233 12.75 22.45 6.02
N LEU A 234 12.03 23.29 6.76
CA LEU A 234 12.47 23.88 8.01
C LEU A 234 11.53 23.48 9.14
N TRP A 235 12.08 22.89 10.20
CA TRP A 235 11.25 22.42 11.30
C TRP A 235 11.92 22.47 12.66
N THR A 236 11.14 22.79 13.69
CA THR A 236 11.55 22.76 15.10
C THR A 236 10.98 21.52 15.80
N ASP A 237 11.85 20.76 16.45
CA ASP A 237 11.49 19.81 17.49
C ASP A 237 11.34 20.58 18.81
N ASN A 238 10.09 20.86 19.20
CA ASN A 238 9.78 21.61 20.41
C ASN A 238 10.10 20.87 21.70
N HIS A 239 10.26 19.54 21.66
CA HIS A 239 10.62 18.74 22.82
C HIS A 239 12.13 18.79 23.06
N LYS A 240 12.92 18.57 22.01
CA LYS A 240 14.40 18.62 22.09
C LYS A 240 14.96 20.04 21.99
N LYS A 241 14.15 21.03 21.61
CA LYS A 241 14.55 22.42 21.32
C LYS A 241 15.62 22.50 20.23
N ILE A 242 15.49 21.66 19.21
CA ILE A 242 16.41 21.60 18.06
C ILE A 242 15.67 22.05 16.81
N ASN A 243 16.32 22.83 15.96
CA ASN A 243 15.81 23.14 14.62
C ASN A 243 16.55 22.33 13.57
N TYR A 244 15.86 22.00 12.51
CA TYR A 244 16.32 21.14 11.43
C TYR A 244 16.03 21.80 10.08
N LEU A 245 16.99 21.69 9.18
CA LEU A 245 16.91 22.05 7.78
C LEU A 245 17.10 20.77 6.96
N GLY A 246 16.04 20.33 6.31
CA GLY A 246 16.07 19.33 5.26
C GLY A 246 16.30 20.02 3.92
N LEU A 247 17.16 19.46 3.08
CA LEU A 247 17.32 19.90 1.69
C LEU A 247 17.03 18.72 0.77
N THR A 248 16.01 18.88 -0.06
CA THR A 248 15.64 17.89 -1.07
C THR A 248 15.81 18.51 -2.45
N VAL A 249 16.45 17.79 -3.37
CA VAL A 249 16.56 18.21 -4.77
C VAL A 249 15.60 17.43 -5.65
N TYR A 250 15.11 18.11 -6.67
CA TYR A 250 14.19 17.60 -7.67
C TYR A 250 14.72 17.97 -9.05
N PHE A 251 14.73 17.02 -9.98
CA PHE A 251 14.99 17.29 -11.38
C PHE A 251 14.33 16.22 -12.26
N VAL A 252 14.14 16.54 -13.53
CA VAL A 252 13.61 15.63 -14.54
C VAL A 252 14.66 15.45 -15.62
N THR A 253 14.93 14.21 -16.03
CA THR A 253 15.86 13.93 -17.11
C THR A 253 15.13 13.55 -18.38
N SER A 254 15.51 14.17 -19.50
CA SER A 254 15.07 13.78 -20.85
C SER A 254 15.53 12.37 -21.21
N ASP A 255 16.65 11.94 -20.64
CA ASP A 255 17.33 10.68 -20.99
C ASP A 255 16.62 9.43 -20.43
N SER A 256 15.60 9.62 -19.60
CA SER A 256 14.85 8.55 -18.92
C SER A 256 13.34 8.84 -18.93
N ASP A 257 12.78 9.10 -20.12
CA ASP A 257 11.34 9.26 -20.32
C ASP A 257 10.65 10.27 -19.37
N PHE A 258 11.34 11.36 -19.05
CA PHE A 258 10.84 12.41 -18.15
C PHE A 258 10.52 11.94 -16.72
N GLU A 259 11.22 10.93 -16.23
CA GLU A 259 11.15 10.53 -14.82
C GLU A 259 11.59 11.66 -13.88
N LEU A 260 10.82 11.83 -12.79
CA LEU A 260 11.14 12.74 -11.71
C LEU A 260 12.11 12.06 -10.73
N TYR A 261 13.28 12.67 -10.55
CA TYR A 261 14.26 12.26 -9.57
C TYR A 261 14.18 13.14 -8.33
N THR A 262 14.20 12.49 -7.16
CA THR A 262 14.16 13.15 -5.86
C THR A 262 15.28 12.61 -4.99
N PHE A 263 16.13 13.50 -4.45
CA PHE A 263 17.20 13.12 -3.52
C PHE A 263 17.20 14.01 -2.28
N ASP A 264 17.23 13.37 -1.11
CA ASP A 264 17.50 14.05 0.17
C ASP A 264 19.00 14.31 0.28
N LEU A 265 19.42 15.57 0.17
CA LEU A 265 20.84 15.95 0.27
C LEU A 265 21.33 15.95 1.72
N CYS A 266 20.52 16.49 2.64
CA CYS A 266 20.85 16.53 4.05
C CYS A 266 19.62 16.73 4.94
N CYS A 267 19.80 16.36 6.20
CA CYS A 267 19.05 16.92 7.32
C CYS A 267 20.06 17.48 8.34
N SER A 268 20.14 18.80 8.42
CA SER A 268 21.12 19.53 9.24
C SER A 268 20.44 20.18 10.43
N ARG A 269 21.01 19.97 11.62
CA ARG A 269 20.59 20.69 12.83
C ARG A 269 21.16 22.11 12.84
N PHE A 270 20.39 23.08 13.33
CA PHE A 270 20.87 24.44 13.56
C PHE A 270 20.25 25.03 14.84
N ASN A 271 20.97 25.98 15.47
CA ASN A 271 20.51 26.57 16.72
C ASN A 271 19.46 27.65 16.47
N GLU A 272 18.64 27.93 17.47
CA GLU A 272 17.58 28.95 17.38
C GLU A 272 18.11 30.36 17.12
N ILE A 273 19.31 30.65 17.62
CA ILE A 273 20.03 31.92 17.41
C ILE A 273 20.44 32.07 15.93
N ASP A 274 20.55 30.96 15.20
CA ASP A 274 20.95 30.91 13.79
C ASP A 274 19.74 30.95 12.83
N LYS A 275 18.54 31.31 13.30
CA LYS A 275 17.30 31.47 12.47
C LYS A 275 17.29 32.72 11.59
N THR A 276 18.44 33.30 11.27
CA THR A 276 18.50 34.43 10.34
C THR A 276 18.54 33.91 8.89
N GLY A 277 17.99 34.68 7.94
CA GLY A 277 18.06 34.31 6.52
C GLY A 277 19.50 34.08 6.04
N GLU A 278 20.44 34.89 6.52
CA GLU A 278 21.87 34.73 6.22
C GLU A 278 22.47 33.46 6.80
N SER A 279 22.11 33.08 8.02
CA SER A 279 22.60 31.84 8.63
C SER A 279 22.06 30.61 7.90
N VAL A 280 20.78 30.59 7.50
CA VAL A 280 20.21 29.49 6.71
C VAL A 280 20.91 29.36 5.35
N LEU A 281 21.21 30.48 4.69
CA LEU A 281 21.95 30.50 3.42
C LEU A 281 23.41 30.05 3.60
N LYS A 282 24.15 30.60 4.57
CA LYS A 282 25.58 30.34 4.78
C LYS A 282 25.87 28.98 5.41
N THR A 283 25.11 28.58 6.43
CA THR A 283 25.38 27.37 7.22
C THR A 283 24.59 26.15 6.77
N GLY A 284 23.47 26.38 6.08
CA GLY A 284 22.57 25.35 5.58
C GLY A 284 22.80 25.07 4.10
N LEU A 285 22.26 25.92 3.23
CA LEU A 285 22.28 25.69 1.78
C LEU A 285 23.70 25.65 1.20
N ASN A 286 24.49 26.72 1.37
CA ASN A 286 25.81 26.79 0.73
C ASN A 286 26.74 25.73 1.29
N LYS A 287 26.77 25.57 2.62
CA LYS A 287 27.61 24.55 3.27
C LYS A 287 27.25 23.13 2.85
N VAL A 288 25.98 22.79 2.67
CA VAL A 288 25.58 21.43 2.25
C VAL A 288 25.84 21.19 0.76
N ILE A 289 25.70 22.23 -0.07
CA ILE A 289 26.06 22.18 -1.48
C ILE A 289 27.59 22.04 -1.63
N GLU A 290 28.36 22.67 -0.73
CA GLU A 290 29.83 22.69 -0.73
C GLU A 290 30.47 21.49 0.00
N GLU A 291 29.82 20.91 1.02
CA GLU A 291 30.34 19.77 1.81
C GLU A 291 29.52 18.49 1.58
N PRO A 292 30.12 17.41 1.04
CA PRO A 292 29.43 16.15 0.82
C PRO A 292 29.35 15.31 2.13
N GLY A 293 28.54 15.76 3.09
CA GLY A 293 28.49 15.20 4.46
C GLY A 293 27.10 14.97 5.08
N GLY A 294 25.99 15.33 4.43
CA GLY A 294 24.64 15.30 5.04
C GLY A 294 24.07 13.89 5.29
N LEU A 295 23.66 13.58 6.52
CA LEU A 295 22.83 12.40 6.82
C LEU A 295 21.36 12.74 6.51
N ALA A 296 20.68 11.87 5.73
CA ALA A 296 19.27 12.00 5.45
C ALA A 296 18.45 11.45 6.62
N LEU A 297 17.61 12.29 7.22
CA LEU A 297 16.65 11.91 8.24
C LEU A 297 15.27 12.11 7.61
N LYS A 298 14.63 11.02 7.21
CA LYS A 298 13.30 11.05 6.61
C LYS A 298 12.27 11.32 7.70
N GLN A 299 11.57 12.43 7.63
CA GLN A 299 10.42 12.73 8.48
C GLN A 299 9.28 13.31 7.65
N GLU A 300 8.06 12.81 7.89
CA GLU A 300 6.84 13.29 7.25
C GLU A 300 6.36 14.59 7.92
N CYS A 301 6.46 15.71 7.19
CA CYS A 301 6.14 17.08 7.62
C CYS A 301 4.61 17.38 7.61
N ILE A 302 3.76 16.36 7.69
CA ILE A 302 2.30 16.47 7.49
C ILE A 302 1.59 17.08 8.73
N VAL A 303 2.22 17.05 9.92
CA VAL A 303 1.50 17.29 11.19
C VAL A 303 1.24 18.77 11.50
N ARG A 304 2.03 19.73 10.98
CA ARG A 304 1.94 21.14 11.42
C ARG A 304 0.78 21.92 10.83
N TRP A 305 0.64 21.92 9.51
CA TRP A 305 -0.37 22.77 8.86
C TRP A 305 -1.77 22.17 8.93
N LEU A 306 -1.86 20.87 9.24
CA LEU A 306 -3.12 20.14 9.39
C LEU A 306 -3.54 19.99 10.86
N SER A 307 -2.85 20.64 11.79
CA SER A 307 -3.07 20.49 13.24
C SER A 307 -4.52 20.78 13.64
N LEU A 308 -5.16 21.80 13.08
CA LEU A 308 -6.56 22.11 13.36
C LEU A 308 -7.50 21.02 12.83
N SER A 309 -7.38 20.65 11.55
CA SER A 309 -8.19 19.58 10.94
C SER A 309 -8.07 18.27 11.72
N ASN A 310 -6.83 17.85 12.01
CA ASN A 310 -6.56 16.62 12.74
C ASN A 310 -7.10 16.67 14.19
N MET A 311 -7.03 17.84 14.84
CA MET A 311 -7.59 18.02 16.18
C MET A 311 -9.12 17.90 16.14
N LEU A 312 -9.79 18.56 15.19
CA LEU A 312 -11.24 18.52 15.07
C LEU A 312 -11.74 17.10 14.74
N GLU A 313 -11.10 16.41 13.80
CA GLU A 313 -11.36 14.99 13.49
C GLU A 313 -11.18 14.10 14.73
N SER A 314 -10.11 14.32 15.51
CA SER A 314 -9.88 13.58 16.76
C SER A 314 -10.94 13.87 17.82
N ILE A 315 -11.42 15.11 17.91
CA ILE A 315 -12.49 15.51 18.82
C ILE A 315 -13.79 14.83 18.40
N ASP A 316 -14.18 14.89 17.13
CA ASP A 316 -15.40 14.24 16.62
C ASP A 316 -15.38 12.73 16.87
N ALA A 317 -14.27 12.06 16.52
CA ALA A 317 -14.10 10.63 16.76
C ALA A 317 -14.17 10.22 18.24
N SER A 318 -13.83 11.14 19.15
CA SER A 318 -13.76 10.87 20.59
C SER A 318 -14.82 11.61 21.41
N ILE A 319 -15.80 12.26 20.76
CA ILE A 319 -16.67 13.25 21.43
C ILE A 319 -17.50 12.63 22.57
N GLU A 320 -18.03 11.42 22.35
CA GLU A 320 -18.81 10.69 23.36
C GLU A 320 -17.96 10.27 24.54
N TYR A 321 -16.73 9.83 24.30
CA TYR A 321 -15.78 9.53 25.36
C TYR A 321 -15.40 10.79 26.15
N ILE A 322 -15.08 11.89 25.46
CA ILE A 322 -14.76 13.19 26.07
C ILE A 322 -15.92 13.67 26.95
N ARG A 323 -17.16 13.56 26.46
CA ARG A 323 -18.38 13.87 27.23
C ARG A 323 -18.45 13.02 28.49
N SER A 324 -18.35 11.69 28.36
CA SER A 324 -18.42 10.79 29.53
C SER A 324 -17.33 11.08 30.58
N LEU A 325 -16.11 11.40 30.14
CA LEU A 325 -14.97 11.70 31.00
C LEU A 325 -15.15 13.03 31.75
N LEU A 326 -15.64 14.06 31.05
CA LEU A 326 -15.86 15.38 31.64
C LEU A 326 -17.08 15.40 32.57
N LEU A 327 -18.12 14.63 32.23
CA LEU A 327 -19.29 14.41 33.11
C LEU A 327 -18.89 13.67 34.39
N SER A 328 -18.07 12.62 34.29
CA SER A 328 -17.61 11.85 35.46
C SER A 328 -16.64 12.61 36.37
N LYS A 329 -15.96 13.65 35.86
CA LYS A 329 -15.03 14.50 36.64
C LYS A 329 -15.64 15.81 37.15
N SER A 330 -16.89 16.11 36.78
CA SER A 330 -17.55 17.39 37.10
C SER A 330 -18.05 17.44 38.55
N PHE A 331 -17.19 17.79 39.50
CA PHE A 331 -17.60 18.24 40.84
C PHE A 331 -18.06 19.71 40.87
N LYS A 332 -17.84 20.47 39.79
CA LYS A 332 -18.28 21.86 39.60
C LYS A 332 -18.90 21.97 38.21
N ASN A 333 -20.15 22.44 38.13
CA ASN A 333 -21.03 22.55 36.94
C ASN A 333 -20.47 23.34 35.73
N GLU A 334 -19.20 23.72 35.75
CA GLU A 334 -18.54 24.57 34.76
C GLU A 334 -18.27 23.85 33.43
N TRP A 335 -18.00 22.54 33.47
CA TRP A 335 -17.71 21.74 32.28
C TRP A 335 -18.95 21.31 31.50
N HIS A 336 -20.09 21.17 32.18
CA HIS A 336 -21.40 20.96 31.55
C HIS A 336 -21.75 22.10 30.58
N PHE A 337 -21.46 23.35 30.97
CA PHE A 337 -21.72 24.52 30.13
C PHE A 337 -20.81 24.54 28.89
N LYS A 338 -19.50 24.28 29.07
CA LYS A 338 -18.54 24.25 27.95
C LYS A 338 -18.83 23.16 26.91
N LEU A 339 -19.35 22.00 27.33
CA LEU A 339 -19.72 20.92 26.42
C LEU A 339 -21.04 21.16 25.68
N ASN A 340 -22.02 21.78 26.34
CA ASN A 340 -23.29 22.12 25.70
C ASN A 340 -23.16 23.23 24.65
N ILE A 341 -22.06 24.00 24.65
CA ILE A 341 -21.75 24.99 23.62
C ILE A 341 -21.25 24.32 22.33
N ILE A 342 -20.67 23.12 22.41
CA ILE A 342 -20.13 22.46 21.22
C ILE A 342 -21.29 21.92 20.38
N ASN A 343 -21.62 22.66 19.33
CA ASN A 343 -22.51 22.22 18.28
C ASN A 343 -21.79 21.16 17.43
N ILE A 344 -22.22 19.90 17.54
CA ILE A 344 -21.62 18.77 16.80
C ILE A 344 -21.82 18.93 15.30
N ASP A 345 -22.97 19.43 14.88
CA ASP A 345 -23.28 19.57 13.46
C ASP A 345 -22.36 20.63 12.84
N ALA A 346 -22.17 21.77 13.52
CA ALA A 346 -21.21 22.78 13.10
C ALA A 346 -19.76 22.28 13.12
N LEU A 347 -19.39 21.40 14.07
CA LEU A 347 -18.08 20.74 14.09
C LEU A 347 -17.89 19.85 12.85
N LYS A 348 -18.90 19.06 12.49
CA LYS A 348 -18.86 18.19 11.30
C LYS A 348 -18.80 18.98 10.01
N ASP A 349 -19.57 20.07 9.92
CA ASP A 349 -19.52 20.98 8.78
C ASP A 349 -18.13 21.61 8.63
N LEU A 350 -17.51 22.01 9.75
CA LEU A 350 -16.15 22.56 9.74
C LEU A 350 -15.10 21.51 9.36
N ILE A 351 -15.24 20.26 9.83
CA ILE A 351 -14.36 19.15 9.41
C ILE A 351 -14.51 18.90 7.91
N SER A 352 -15.74 18.86 7.41
CA SER A 352 -16.02 18.68 5.98
C SER A 352 -15.38 19.79 5.15
N LEU A 353 -15.54 21.06 5.56
CA LEU A 353 -14.91 22.22 4.94
C LEU A 353 -13.38 22.09 4.90
N LEU A 354 -12.75 21.72 6.03
CA LEU A 354 -11.29 21.64 6.12
C LEU A 354 -10.70 20.41 5.42
N SER A 355 -11.50 19.36 5.21
CA SER A 355 -11.05 18.12 4.57
C SER A 355 -10.51 18.35 3.16
N GLU A 356 -11.09 19.29 2.40
CA GLU A 356 -10.63 19.57 1.05
C GLU A 356 -9.30 20.33 1.03
N PHE A 357 -9.10 21.27 1.95
CA PHE A 357 -7.80 21.91 2.15
C PHE A 357 -6.71 20.91 2.54
N LYS A 358 -7.06 19.91 3.35
CA LYS A 358 -6.18 18.80 3.71
C LYS A 358 -5.83 17.95 2.49
N ASN A 359 -6.81 17.57 1.66
CA ASN A 359 -6.58 16.81 0.44
C ASN A 359 -5.68 17.54 -0.56
N VAL A 360 -5.97 18.83 -0.81
CA VAL A 360 -5.16 19.70 -1.66
C VAL A 360 -3.73 19.83 -1.12
N SER A 361 -3.56 20.00 0.19
CA SER A 361 -2.23 20.08 0.80
C SER A 361 -1.43 18.79 0.57
N LEU A 362 -2.05 17.62 0.76
CA LEU A 362 -1.42 16.33 0.50
C LEU A 362 -1.05 16.14 -0.98
N LEU A 363 -1.91 16.62 -1.89
CA LEU A 363 -1.69 16.56 -3.33
C LEU A 363 -0.49 17.41 -3.75
N VAL A 364 -0.40 18.66 -3.29
CA VAL A 364 0.69 19.57 -3.68
C VAL A 364 2.03 19.15 -3.05
N GLN A 365 2.01 18.52 -1.87
CA GLN A 365 3.19 18.04 -1.16
C GLN A 365 3.79 16.73 -1.72
N THR A 366 3.17 16.11 -2.73
CA THR A 366 3.69 14.85 -3.28
C THR A 366 5.09 15.05 -3.89
N GLY A 367 6.09 14.32 -3.38
CA GLY A 367 7.47 14.35 -3.88
C GLY A 367 7.79 13.28 -4.92
N THR A 368 6.80 12.48 -5.32
CA THR A 368 6.96 11.34 -6.24
C THR A 368 6.40 11.58 -7.63
N ARG A 369 5.74 12.72 -7.86
CA ARG A 369 5.22 13.13 -9.16
C ARG A 369 5.27 14.66 -9.27
N PRO A 370 5.29 15.24 -10.48
CA PRO A 370 5.22 16.69 -10.64
C PRO A 370 3.97 17.25 -9.97
N SER A 371 4.13 18.27 -9.12
CA SER A 371 3.01 18.85 -8.35
C SER A 371 2.85 20.36 -8.54
N LEU A 372 3.83 21.05 -9.13
CA LEU A 372 3.78 22.50 -9.29
C LEU A 372 2.56 22.95 -10.13
N HIS A 373 2.25 22.22 -11.20
CA HIS A 373 1.08 22.49 -12.04
C HIS A 373 -0.25 22.26 -11.28
N MET A 374 -0.24 21.40 -10.26
CA MET A 374 -1.41 21.18 -9.41
C MET A 374 -1.74 22.39 -8.54
N ALA A 375 -0.78 23.28 -8.25
CA ALA A 375 -1.05 24.45 -7.42
C ALA A 375 -2.17 25.34 -7.98
N CYS A 376 -2.17 25.60 -9.30
CA CYS A 376 -3.22 26.40 -9.94
C CYS A 376 -4.58 25.68 -9.94
N ILE A 377 -4.58 24.37 -10.20
CA ILE A 377 -5.80 23.54 -10.19
C ILE A 377 -6.39 23.51 -8.77
N SER A 378 -5.52 23.34 -7.78
CA SER A 378 -5.87 23.35 -6.36
C SER A 378 -6.48 24.68 -5.91
N ILE A 379 -5.95 25.82 -6.34
CA ILE A 379 -6.55 27.14 -6.04
C ILE A 379 -7.98 27.21 -6.57
N ASN A 380 -8.19 26.86 -7.85
CA ASN A 380 -9.53 26.90 -8.44
C ASN A 380 -10.51 25.96 -7.74
N LYS A 381 -10.06 24.75 -7.35
CA LYS A 381 -10.91 23.85 -6.57
C LYS A 381 -11.28 24.43 -5.22
N LEU A 382 -10.33 24.99 -4.49
CA LEU A 382 -10.61 25.59 -3.19
C LEU A 382 -11.58 26.78 -3.31
N GLU A 383 -11.47 27.59 -4.37
CA GLU A 383 -12.44 28.65 -4.64
C GLU A 383 -13.85 28.10 -4.87
N ARG A 384 -13.98 27.03 -5.66
CA ARG A 384 -15.27 26.36 -5.90
C ARG A 384 -15.87 25.76 -4.63
N HIS A 385 -15.01 25.14 -3.82
CA HIS A 385 -15.37 24.55 -2.54
C HIS A 385 -15.93 25.60 -1.58
N LEU A 386 -15.24 26.74 -1.47
CA LEU A 386 -15.69 27.88 -0.65
C LEU A 386 -16.98 28.52 -1.17
N ASN A 387 -17.22 28.47 -2.49
CA ASN A 387 -18.42 29.02 -3.12
C ASN A 387 -19.61 28.03 -3.12
N GLY A 388 -19.44 26.79 -2.64
CA GLY A 388 -20.48 25.76 -2.67
C GLY A 388 -20.81 25.24 -4.08
N THR A 389 -19.84 25.29 -5.00
CA THR A 389 -19.98 24.97 -6.44
C THR A 389 -19.13 23.76 -6.86
N ASP A 390 -18.90 22.83 -5.94
CA ASP A 390 -18.09 21.62 -6.19
C ASP A 390 -18.76 20.59 -7.12
N ALA A 391 -20.02 20.84 -7.49
CA ALA A 391 -20.72 20.15 -8.56
C ALA A 391 -20.30 20.73 -9.93
N ASP A 392 -20.04 19.87 -10.91
CA ASP A 392 -20.06 20.28 -12.32
C ASP A 392 -21.49 20.61 -12.80
N GLU A 393 -21.64 20.93 -14.09
CA GLU A 393 -22.94 21.26 -14.71
C GLU A 393 -23.97 20.11 -14.61
N GLU A 394 -23.54 18.90 -14.26
CA GLU A 394 -24.34 17.68 -14.15
C GLU A 394 -24.60 17.26 -12.69
N GLY A 395 -23.99 17.94 -11.70
CA GLY A 395 -24.18 17.66 -10.28
C GLY A 395 -23.14 16.72 -9.66
N GLU A 396 -22.10 16.30 -10.41
CA GLU A 396 -21.08 15.39 -9.90
C GLU A 396 -19.96 16.12 -9.15
N ILE A 397 -19.54 15.54 -8.01
CA ILE A 397 -18.44 16.06 -7.19
C ILE A 397 -17.14 15.85 -7.96
N ILE A 398 -16.48 16.94 -8.37
CA ILE A 398 -15.22 16.85 -9.11
C ILE A 398 -14.10 16.40 -8.16
N ASN A 399 -13.71 15.13 -8.27
CA ASN A 399 -12.55 14.62 -7.57
C ASN A 399 -11.27 15.01 -8.32
N ILE A 400 -10.25 15.53 -7.61
CA ILE A 400 -8.98 15.95 -8.27
C ILE A 400 -8.24 14.75 -8.85
N TYR A 401 -8.46 13.56 -8.27
CA TYR A 401 -7.79 12.35 -8.68
C TYR A 401 -8.30 11.81 -10.03
N ASP A 402 -9.52 12.17 -10.45
CA ASP A 402 -10.17 11.55 -11.62
C ASP A 402 -9.63 12.08 -12.97
N ARG A 403 -8.97 13.24 -12.98
CA ARG A 403 -8.41 13.82 -14.23
C ARG A 403 -6.98 13.39 -14.56
N HIS A 404 -6.28 12.67 -13.67
CA HIS A 404 -4.89 12.26 -13.89
C HIS A 404 -4.71 10.77 -14.18
N GLU A 405 -5.75 9.95 -14.05
CA GLU A 405 -5.79 8.63 -14.68
C GLU A 405 -6.21 8.78 -16.14
N GLY A 406 -5.35 9.44 -16.92
CA GLY A 406 -5.50 9.48 -18.37
C GLY A 406 -5.49 8.05 -18.90
N ASN A 407 -6.63 7.63 -19.44
CA ASN A 407 -6.79 6.48 -20.33
C ASN A 407 -5.58 6.37 -21.26
N ASN A 408 -4.71 5.41 -20.99
CA ASN A 408 -3.60 5.05 -21.85
C ASN A 408 -4.09 4.10 -22.96
N GLU A 409 -5.23 4.42 -23.59
CA GLU A 409 -5.64 3.86 -24.87
C GLU A 409 -5.14 4.80 -25.97
N ARG A 410 -3.85 4.70 -26.28
CA ARG A 410 -3.39 5.11 -27.61
C ARG A 410 -3.86 4.06 -28.60
N ASN A 411 -4.89 4.42 -29.35
CA ASN A 411 -5.20 3.80 -30.64
C ASN A 411 -4.05 4.11 -31.59
N ASP A 412 -3.13 3.15 -31.75
CA ASP A 412 -2.28 3.08 -32.94
C ASP A 412 -3.11 2.43 -34.05
N SER A 413 -3.68 3.28 -34.89
CA SER A 413 -4.16 2.94 -36.23
C SER A 413 -3.71 4.05 -37.17
N ASP A 414 -2.48 3.92 -37.69
CA ASP A 414 -2.18 3.76 -39.13
C ASP A 414 -0.67 3.54 -39.34
#